data_AF-A0A7J5WM33-F1
#
_entry.id   AF-A0A7J5WM33-F1
#
_cell.length_a   1.000
_cell.length_b   1.000
_cell.length_c   1.000
_cell.angle_alpha   90.00
_cell.angle_beta   90.00
_cell.angle_gamma   90.00
#
_symmetry.space_group_name_H-M   'P 1'
#
loop_
_entity.id
_entity.type
_entity.pdbx_description
1 polymer ?
#
loop_
_entity_poly.entity_id
_entity_poly.type
_entity_poly.pdbx_seq_one_letter_code
_entity_poly.pdbx_strand_id
1 'polypeptide(L)'
;PHETNFGRHQWIHLKMKDVNQIQTNHNASILDTGSPHYIKEVQNLAELNVFEEGRSIRYSSQFKEKGINVNFVEVNAQNIQVRTYERGVEDETFSCGTGVTAAALVFAHNENGFNRVEVSTKGGQLAVEFEKTGDTTFENIWLCGPAQFVFKGTIDC
;
A
#
# COMPACT_ATOMS: atom_id res chain seq x y z
N PRO A 1 -33.22 -1.25 9.89
CA PRO A 1 -33.34 -2.08 8.67
C PRO A 1 -32.12 -1.83 7.78
N HIS A 2 -31.16 -2.77 7.79
CA HIS A 2 -29.91 -2.64 7.03
C HIS A 2 -30.15 -3.14 5.61
N GLU A 3 -29.95 -2.26 4.63
CA GLU A 3 -30.05 -2.57 3.22
C GLU A 3 -28.63 -2.79 2.67
N THR A 4 -28.37 -3.97 2.12
CA THR A 4 -27.11 -4.31 1.46
C THR A 4 -27.37 -4.46 -0.03
N ASN A 5 -26.80 -3.57 -0.85
CA ASN A 5 -26.96 -3.61 -2.30
C ASN A 5 -25.91 -4.54 -2.92
N PHE A 6 -26.34 -5.68 -3.45
CA PHE A 6 -25.47 -6.71 -4.02
C PHE A 6 -25.12 -6.38 -5.49
N GLY A 7 -24.07 -5.58 -5.69
CA GLY A 7 -23.39 -5.45 -6.98
C GLY A 7 -22.50 -6.67 -7.27
N ARG A 8 -22.40 -7.08 -8.54
CA ARG A 8 -21.83 -8.37 -9.00
C ARG A 8 -20.36 -8.70 -8.65
N HIS A 9 -19.64 -7.85 -7.91
CA HIS A 9 -18.38 -8.17 -7.24
C HIS A 9 -18.36 -7.34 -5.96
N GLN A 10 -18.59 -7.94 -4.79
CA GLN A 10 -18.62 -7.18 -3.54
C GLN A 10 -17.21 -6.67 -3.22
N TRP A 11 -16.99 -5.37 -3.45
CA TRP A 11 -15.82 -4.69 -2.94
C TRP A 11 -16.06 -4.34 -1.46
N ILE A 12 -15.11 -4.69 -0.61
CA ILE A 12 -15.07 -4.26 0.78
C ILE A 12 -14.23 -3.00 0.90
N HIS A 13 -14.62 -2.13 1.83
CA HIS A 13 -13.91 -0.90 2.17
C HIS A 13 -13.38 -1.06 3.60
N LEU A 14 -12.07 -1.09 3.75
CA LEU A 14 -11.39 -1.12 5.04
C LEU A 14 -10.90 0.28 5.37
N LYS A 15 -11.37 0.85 6.49
CA LYS A 15 -10.89 2.15 6.96
C LYS A 15 -9.43 2.02 7.41
N MET A 16 -8.58 2.88 6.87
CA MET A 16 -7.18 2.99 7.23
C MET A 16 -6.96 4.22 8.12
N LYS A 17 -5.81 4.26 8.81
CA LYS A 17 -5.40 5.40 9.63
C LYS A 17 -5.02 6.58 8.74
N ASP A 18 -5.43 7.78 9.14
CA ASP A 18 -5.00 9.04 8.49
C ASP A 18 -3.48 9.23 8.57
N VAL A 19 -2.91 9.91 7.56
CA VAL A 19 -1.47 10.12 7.42
C VAL A 19 -1.20 11.60 7.37
N ASN A 20 -0.40 12.10 8.31
CA ASN A 20 -0.13 13.54 8.46
C ASN A 20 1.28 13.94 8.04
N GLN A 21 2.08 12.98 7.56
CA GLN A 21 3.46 13.23 7.17
C GLN A 21 3.96 12.18 6.19
N ILE A 22 4.64 12.66 5.15
CA ILE A 22 5.49 11.85 4.26
C ILE A 22 6.89 12.47 4.29
N GLN A 23 7.90 11.63 4.44
CA GLN A 23 9.30 12.03 4.31
C GLN A 23 9.79 11.62 2.92
N THR A 24 10.12 12.59 2.08
CA THR A 24 10.64 12.32 0.73
C THR A 24 12.15 12.54 0.70
N ASN A 25 12.89 11.50 0.32
CA ASN A 25 14.33 11.50 0.20
C ASN A 25 14.73 11.08 -1.22
N HIS A 26 15.24 12.01 -2.02
CA HIS A 26 15.71 11.77 -3.39
C HIS A 26 14.68 11.00 -4.24
N ASN A 27 14.82 9.67 -4.30
CA ASN A 27 14.05 8.77 -5.17
C ASN A 27 13.08 7.88 -4.39
N ALA A 28 12.78 8.20 -3.12
CA ALA A 28 11.88 7.42 -2.29
C ALA A 28 11.08 8.27 -1.31
N SER A 29 9.91 7.75 -0.93
CA SER A 29 9.04 8.32 0.09
C SER A 29 8.87 7.35 1.24
N ILE A 30 8.84 7.88 2.46
CA ILE A 30 8.72 7.11 3.69
C ILE A 30 7.51 7.63 4.47
N LEU A 31 6.62 6.73 4.84
CA LEU A 31 5.40 7.04 5.57
C LEU A 31 4.93 5.85 6.41
N ASP A 32 4.03 6.11 7.35
CA ASP A 32 3.48 5.12 8.27
C ASP A 32 1.95 5.07 8.15
N THR A 33 1.45 3.94 7.65
CA THR A 33 0.01 3.65 7.48
C THR A 33 -0.50 2.63 8.51
N GLY A 34 0.16 2.55 9.67
CA GLY A 34 0.03 1.48 10.68
C GLY A 34 1.32 0.66 10.81
N SER A 35 2.16 0.69 9.78
CA SER A 35 3.54 0.19 9.77
C SER A 35 4.42 1.08 8.91
N PRO A 36 5.75 1.13 9.13
CA PRO A 36 6.63 1.96 8.31
C PRO A 36 6.83 1.36 6.92
N HIS A 37 6.70 2.20 5.88
CA HIS A 37 6.86 1.83 4.48
C HIS A 37 7.88 2.73 3.78
N TYR A 38 8.75 2.10 3.00
CA TYR A 38 9.65 2.72 2.03
C TYR A 38 9.04 2.52 0.64
N ILE A 39 8.74 3.60 -0.06
CA ILE A 39 8.13 3.59 -1.39
C ILE A 39 9.18 4.05 -2.39
N LYS A 40 9.52 3.19 -3.36
CA LYS A 40 10.49 3.49 -4.41
C LYS A 40 9.86 3.31 -5.78
N GLU A 41 9.85 4.38 -6.57
CA GLU A 41 9.49 4.29 -7.98
C GLU A 41 10.60 3.57 -8.76
N VAL A 42 10.23 2.64 -9.62
CA VAL A 42 11.15 1.88 -10.46
C VAL A 42 10.64 1.80 -11.90
N GLN A 43 11.57 1.58 -12.82
CA GLN A 43 11.26 1.21 -14.21
C GLN A 43 11.39 -0.31 -14.35
N ASN A 44 10.44 -0.95 -15.03
CA ASN A 44 10.37 -2.40 -15.26
C ASN A 44 10.25 -3.23 -13.98
N LEU A 45 9.15 -3.03 -13.25
CA LEU A 45 8.88 -3.74 -11.99
C LEU A 45 8.75 -5.26 -12.18
N ALA A 46 8.39 -5.72 -13.38
CA ALA A 46 8.26 -7.13 -13.72
C ALA A 46 9.59 -7.89 -13.63
N GLU A 47 10.70 -7.26 -14.04
CA GLU A 47 12.04 -7.87 -14.05
C GLU A 47 12.83 -7.64 -12.75
N LEU A 48 12.31 -6.79 -11.85
CA LEU A 48 13.01 -6.45 -10.61
C LEU A 48 13.13 -7.65 -9.66
N ASN A 49 14.35 -7.87 -9.15
CA ASN A 49 14.60 -8.80 -8.04
C ASN A 49 14.19 -8.16 -6.70
N VAL A 50 12.89 -8.20 -6.40
CA VAL A 50 12.29 -7.62 -5.18
C VAL A 50 12.89 -8.19 -3.90
N PHE A 51 13.27 -9.48 -3.90
CA PHE A 51 13.88 -10.11 -2.73
C PHE A 51 15.23 -9.47 -2.40
N GLU A 52 16.16 -9.44 -3.35
CA GLU A 52 17.51 -8.90 -3.12
C GLU A 52 17.49 -7.40 -2.83
N GLU A 53 16.77 -6.64 -3.65
CA GLU A 53 16.67 -5.18 -3.52
C GLU A 53 15.95 -4.80 -2.21
N GLY A 54 14.81 -5.44 -1.94
CA GLY A 54 14.03 -5.20 -0.72
C GLY A 54 14.82 -5.52 0.54
N ARG A 55 15.52 -6.67 0.55
CA ARG A 55 16.40 -7.08 1.64
C ARG A 55 17.53 -6.08 1.88
N SER A 56 18.15 -5.58 0.81
CA SER A 56 19.24 -4.59 0.93
C SER A 56 18.79 -3.31 1.65
N ILE A 57 17.59 -2.82 1.33
CA ILE A 57 17.01 -1.62 1.95
C ILE A 57 16.57 -1.93 3.39
N ARG A 58 15.88 -3.05 3.59
CA ARG A 58 15.40 -3.54 4.89
C ARG A 58 16.52 -3.66 5.94
N TYR A 59 17.72 -4.08 5.52
CA TYR A 59 18.89 -4.25 6.39
C TYR A 59 19.93 -3.13 6.27
N SER A 60 19.61 -2.04 5.56
CA SER A 60 20.45 -0.84 5.53
C SER A 60 20.66 -0.25 6.93
N SER A 61 21.72 0.54 7.12
CA SER A 61 22.04 1.18 8.40
C SER A 61 20.89 2.02 8.96
N GLN A 62 20.09 2.65 8.08
CA GLN A 62 18.96 3.48 8.46
C GLN A 62 17.78 2.68 9.04
N PHE A 63 17.54 1.47 8.51
CA PHE A 63 16.33 0.70 8.83
C PHE A 63 16.60 -0.59 9.60
N LYS A 64 17.83 -1.08 9.70
CA LYS A 64 18.14 -2.40 10.28
C LYS A 64 17.61 -2.62 11.71
N GLU A 65 17.57 -1.57 12.54
CA GLU A 65 17.20 -1.68 13.95
C GLU A 65 15.69 -1.88 14.16
N LYS A 66 14.86 -1.03 13.53
CA LYS A 66 13.39 -1.11 13.66
C LYS A 66 12.74 -1.92 12.53
N GLY A 67 13.41 -1.99 11.38
CA GLY A 67 12.90 -2.54 10.13
C GLY A 67 11.89 -1.65 9.43
N ILE A 68 11.71 -1.89 8.12
CA ILE A 68 10.76 -1.20 7.25
C ILE A 68 10.23 -2.16 6.20
N ASN A 69 8.97 -2.00 5.79
CA ASN A 69 8.43 -2.67 4.61
C ASN A 69 8.89 -1.92 3.36
N VAL A 70 9.32 -2.62 2.32
CA VAL A 70 9.84 -1.99 1.10
C VAL A 70 8.88 -2.27 -0.04
N ASN A 71 8.32 -1.22 -0.63
CA ASN A 71 7.39 -1.29 -1.74
C ASN A 71 8.04 -0.68 -2.97
N PHE A 72 8.11 -1.46 -4.04
CA PHE A 72 8.53 -1.00 -5.36
C PHE A 72 7.29 -0.72 -6.19
N VAL A 73 7.27 0.45 -6.82
CA VAL A 73 6.10 0.96 -7.52
C VAL A 73 6.47 1.28 -8.96
N GLU A 74 5.65 0.82 -9.90
CA GLU A 74 5.71 1.24 -11.29
C GLU A 74 4.39 1.91 -11.67
N VAL A 75 4.50 3.12 -12.20
CA VAL A 75 3.35 3.94 -12.57
C VAL A 75 3.00 3.67 -14.03
N ASN A 76 1.74 3.30 -14.26
CA ASN A 76 1.16 3.21 -15.60
C ASN A 76 0.18 4.37 -15.82
N ALA A 77 -0.33 4.51 -17.05
CA ALA A 77 -1.21 5.62 -17.42
C ALA A 77 -2.48 5.76 -16.57
N GLN A 78 -2.97 4.68 -15.94
CA GLN A 78 -4.23 4.65 -15.20
C GLN A 78 -4.18 3.96 -13.84
N ASN A 79 -3.05 3.33 -13.49
CA ASN A 79 -2.91 2.59 -12.24
C ASN A 79 -1.43 2.52 -11.84
N ILE A 80 -1.20 2.10 -10.60
CA ILE A 80 0.13 1.75 -10.12
C ILE A 80 0.23 0.23 -9.93
N GLN A 81 1.39 -0.35 -10.22
CA GLN A 81 1.73 -1.71 -9.87
C GLN A 81 2.64 -1.70 -8.64
N VAL A 82 2.38 -2.58 -7.67
CA VAL A 82 3.12 -2.61 -6.41
C VAL A 82 3.57 -4.04 -6.10
N ARG A 83 4.86 -4.17 -5.78
CA ARG A 83 5.45 -5.39 -5.21
C ARG A 83 6.12 -5.05 -3.89
N THR A 84 5.93 -5.89 -2.88
CA THR A 84 6.33 -5.60 -1.50
C THR A 84 7.27 -6.66 -0.97
N TYR A 85 8.41 -6.22 -0.44
CA TYR A 85 9.21 -6.99 0.51
C TYR A 85 8.74 -6.65 1.92
N GLU A 86 8.28 -7.65 2.66
CA GLU A 86 7.59 -7.43 3.93
C GLU A 86 8.49 -7.74 5.13
N ARG A 87 8.63 -6.75 6.01
CA ARG A 87 9.35 -6.90 7.29
C ARG A 87 8.63 -7.93 8.16
N GLY A 88 9.40 -8.86 8.72
CA GLY A 88 8.86 -9.92 9.60
C GLY A 88 8.50 -11.20 8.85
N VAL A 89 8.16 -11.10 7.56
CA VAL A 89 8.19 -12.24 6.63
C VAL A 89 9.60 -12.42 6.07
N GLU A 90 10.29 -11.30 5.84
CA GLU A 90 11.64 -11.23 5.25
C GLU A 90 11.71 -11.85 3.84
N ASP A 91 10.62 -11.66 3.09
CA ASP A 91 10.44 -12.13 1.72
C ASP A 91 9.42 -11.24 0.97
N GLU A 92 9.28 -11.46 -0.34
CA GLU A 92 8.24 -10.86 -1.16
C GLU A 92 6.87 -11.47 -0.83
N THR A 93 5.88 -10.62 -0.52
CA THR A 93 4.50 -11.04 -0.26
C THR A 93 3.56 -10.72 -1.42
N PHE A 94 2.44 -11.44 -1.51
CA PHE A 94 1.49 -11.27 -2.61
C PHE A 94 0.75 -9.93 -2.55
N SER A 95 0.44 -9.45 -1.35
CA SER A 95 -0.17 -8.15 -1.11
C SER A 95 0.00 -7.75 0.35
N CYS A 96 0.30 -6.48 0.58
CA CYS A 96 0.38 -5.87 1.90
C CYS A 96 -0.56 -4.66 1.91
N GLY A 97 -1.70 -4.75 2.59
CA GLY A 97 -2.73 -3.70 2.54
C GLY A 97 -2.24 -2.32 3.01
N THR A 98 -1.39 -2.28 4.04
CA THR A 98 -0.76 -1.04 4.52
C THR A 98 0.26 -0.49 3.52
N GLY A 99 0.99 -1.37 2.82
CA GLY A 99 1.95 -0.99 1.78
C GLY A 99 1.29 -0.46 0.51
N VAL A 100 0.19 -1.09 0.10
CA VAL A 100 -0.68 -0.63 -1.01
C VAL A 100 -1.24 0.74 -0.71
N THR A 101 -1.75 0.94 0.51
CA THR A 101 -2.24 2.24 0.99
C THR A 101 -1.12 3.28 0.90
N ALA A 102 0.06 2.95 1.44
CA ALA A 102 1.19 3.87 1.45
C ALA A 102 1.64 4.28 0.03
N ALA A 103 1.72 3.34 -0.91
CA ALA A 103 2.04 3.62 -2.31
C ALA A 103 0.99 4.54 -2.95
N ALA A 104 -0.29 4.26 -2.75
CA ALA A 104 -1.36 5.08 -3.33
C ALA A 104 -1.34 6.54 -2.88
N LEU A 105 -1.01 6.82 -1.61
CA LEU A 105 -0.90 8.19 -1.10
C LEU A 105 0.24 8.97 -1.74
N VAL A 106 1.39 8.30 -1.97
CA VAL A 106 2.56 8.91 -2.63
C VAL A 106 2.25 9.26 -4.09
N PHE A 107 1.47 8.42 -4.77
CA PHE A 107 1.08 8.60 -6.17
C PHE A 107 -0.33 9.18 -6.34
N ALA A 108 -0.76 10.03 -5.40
CA ALA A 108 -2.00 10.81 -5.54
C ALA A 108 -1.95 11.67 -6.82
N HIS A 109 -3.04 11.68 -7.60
CA HIS A 109 -3.10 12.42 -8.85
C HIS A 109 -3.66 13.84 -8.66
N ASN A 110 -4.54 14.06 -7.69
CA ASN A 110 -5.03 15.38 -7.33
C ASN A 110 -4.17 15.97 -6.20
N GLU A 111 -3.78 17.23 -6.35
CA GLU A 111 -3.01 17.96 -5.34
C GLU A 111 -3.83 18.28 -4.08
N ASN A 112 -5.16 18.36 -4.21
CA ASN A 112 -6.09 18.61 -3.11
C ASN A 112 -7.45 17.94 -3.40
N GLY A 113 -8.10 17.43 -2.35
CA GLY A 113 -9.39 16.77 -2.40
C GLY A 113 -9.32 15.28 -2.71
N PHE A 114 -10.46 14.75 -3.19
CA PHE A 114 -10.67 13.32 -3.36
C PHE A 114 -9.72 12.71 -4.38
N ASN A 115 -9.15 11.57 -4.03
CA ASN A 115 -8.33 10.73 -4.88
C ASN A 115 -8.82 9.29 -4.80
N ARG A 116 -8.85 8.61 -5.95
CA ARG A 116 -8.99 7.16 -6.07
C ARG A 116 -7.87 6.61 -6.92
N VAL A 117 -6.97 5.83 -6.31
CA VAL A 117 -5.81 5.25 -6.99
C VAL A 117 -6.03 3.76 -7.13
N GLU A 118 -6.02 3.28 -8.38
CA GLU A 118 -6.07 1.85 -8.69
C GLU A 118 -4.69 1.22 -8.53
N VAL A 119 -4.62 0.11 -7.79
CA VAL A 119 -3.37 -0.57 -7.42
C VAL A 119 -3.43 -2.04 -7.83
N SER A 120 -2.45 -2.46 -8.62
CA SER A 120 -2.29 -3.86 -9.02
C SER A 120 -1.19 -4.52 -8.19
N THR A 121 -1.48 -5.67 -7.59
CA THR A 121 -0.53 -6.46 -6.80
C THR A 121 -0.48 -7.89 -7.31
N LYS A 122 0.48 -8.70 -6.85
CA LYS A 122 0.50 -10.15 -7.13
C LYS A 122 -0.75 -10.86 -6.59
N GLY A 123 -1.35 -10.33 -5.53
CA GLY A 123 -2.59 -10.82 -4.92
C GLY A 123 -3.88 -10.37 -5.61
N GLY A 124 -3.79 -9.51 -6.62
CA GLY A 124 -4.95 -9.00 -7.38
C GLY A 124 -5.10 -7.48 -7.37
N GLN A 125 -6.24 -7.01 -7.85
CA GLN A 125 -6.57 -5.59 -7.97
C GLN A 125 -7.16 -5.05 -6.67
N LEU A 126 -6.67 -3.88 -6.26
CA LEU A 126 -7.12 -3.09 -5.13
C LEU A 126 -7.29 -1.64 -5.60
N ALA A 127 -8.01 -0.83 -4.82
CA ALA A 127 -7.96 0.61 -4.95
C ALA A 127 -7.80 1.25 -3.58
N VAL A 128 -7.32 2.48 -3.55
CA VAL A 128 -7.25 3.28 -2.33
C VAL A 128 -7.93 4.60 -2.57
N GLU A 129 -8.91 4.91 -1.74
CA GLU A 129 -9.68 6.15 -1.77
C GLU A 129 -9.31 7.00 -0.58
N PHE A 130 -9.06 8.30 -0.79
CA PHE A 130 -8.64 9.21 0.28
C PHE A 130 -8.89 10.66 -0.11
N GLU A 131 -8.92 11.53 0.89
CA GLU A 131 -8.93 12.98 0.74
C GLU A 131 -7.52 13.50 1.00
N LYS A 132 -6.91 14.16 0.01
CA LYS A 132 -5.65 14.86 0.20
C LYS A 132 -5.95 16.28 0.69
N THR A 133 -5.59 16.60 1.93
CA THR A 133 -5.93 17.90 2.57
C THR A 133 -4.73 18.85 2.69
N GLY A 134 -3.55 18.40 2.28
CA GLY A 134 -2.34 19.21 2.18
C GLY A 134 -1.23 18.47 1.44
N ASP A 135 -0.03 19.04 1.38
CA ASP A 135 1.09 18.49 0.59
C ASP A 135 1.46 17.07 1.02
N THR A 136 1.38 16.80 2.33
CA THR A 136 1.74 15.50 2.94
C THR A 136 0.68 14.97 3.91
N THR A 137 -0.53 15.53 3.85
CA THR A 137 -1.65 15.19 4.75
C THR A 137 -2.78 14.55 3.98
N PHE A 138 -3.24 13.41 4.50
CA PHE A 138 -4.25 12.56 3.90
C PHE A 138 -5.22 12.09 4.96
N GLU A 139 -6.49 12.27 4.69
CA GLU A 139 -7.58 11.92 5.56
C GLU A 139 -8.56 11.00 4.85
N ASN A 140 -9.43 10.38 5.63
CA ASN A 140 -10.49 9.54 5.11
C ASN A 140 -10.01 8.43 4.18
N ILE A 141 -8.96 7.74 4.61
CA ILE A 141 -8.28 6.73 3.79
C ILE A 141 -9.04 5.40 3.88
N TRP A 142 -9.33 4.81 2.71
CA TRP A 142 -10.04 3.55 2.57
C TRP A 142 -9.28 2.64 1.61
N LEU A 143 -8.98 1.42 2.05
CA LEU A 143 -8.48 0.35 1.21
C LEU A 143 -9.67 -0.44 0.66
N CYS A 144 -9.79 -0.45 -0.66
CA CYS A 144 -10.89 -1.06 -1.38
C CYS A 144 -10.40 -2.31 -2.13
N GLY A 145 -11.11 -3.42 -2.04
CA GLY A 145 -10.71 -4.64 -2.73
C GLY A 145 -11.81 -5.69 -2.78
N PRO A 146 -11.66 -6.71 -3.64
CA PRO A 146 -12.62 -7.79 -3.73
C PRO A 146 -12.71 -8.52 -2.39
N ALA A 147 -13.93 -8.69 -1.89
CA ALA A 147 -14.19 -9.49 -0.71
C ALA A 147 -13.97 -10.97 -1.03
N GLN A 148 -12.78 -11.48 -0.74
CA GLN A 148 -12.56 -12.92 -0.71
C GLN A 148 -12.49 -13.36 0.74
N PHE A 149 -13.52 -14.08 1.19
CA PHE A 149 -13.51 -14.70 2.51
C PHE A 149 -12.40 -15.74 2.56
N VAL A 150 -11.33 -15.47 3.32
CA VAL A 150 -10.15 -16.34 3.39
C VAL A 150 -10.24 -17.38 4.51
N PHE A 151 -10.73 -17.03 5.71
CA PHE A 151 -11.10 -18.02 6.73
C PHE A 151 -11.93 -17.42 7.87
N LYS A 152 -12.61 -18.28 8.64
CA LYS A 152 -13.17 -18.00 9.96
C LYS A 152 -12.55 -18.98 10.95
N GLY A 153 -11.92 -18.45 12.00
CA GLY A 153 -11.36 -19.24 13.09
C GLY A 153 -12.25 -19.14 14.33
N THR A 154 -12.39 -20.25 15.04
CA THR A 154 -12.86 -20.28 16.42
C THR A 154 -11.62 -20.47 17.29
N ILE A 155 -11.38 -19.55 18.23
CA ILE A 155 -10.39 -19.76 19.30
C ILE A 155 -11.17 -20.43 20.42
N ASP A 156 -10.89 -21.70 20.66
CA ASP A 156 -11.34 -22.37 21.87
C ASP A 156 -10.37 -21.98 23.00
N CYS A 157 -10.93 -21.36 24.04
CA CYS A 157 -10.24 -21.00 25.28
C CYS A 157 -10.24 -22.17 26.27
#